data_AF-A0A2M9WPZ4-F1
#
_entry.id   AF-A0A2M9WPZ4-F1
#
_cell.length_a   1.000
_cell.length_b   1.000
_cell.length_c   1.000
_cell.angle_alpha   90.00
_cell.angle_beta   90.00
_cell.angle_gamma   90.00
#
_symmetry.space_group_name_H-M   'P 1'
#
loop_
_entity.id
_entity.type
_entity.pdbx_description
1 polymer ?
#
loop_
_entity_poly.entity_id
_entity_poly.type
_entity_poly.pdbx_seq_one_letter_code
_entity_poly.pdbx_strand_id
1 'polypeptide(L)'
;MSNKKKFIKDVIQQFTVKINQDEANDQLIHSLIFLGEHESYCRSYPEISDIIYHLEKDKFHILKENFALLDEITENKFAALLSNEKIAPENGKGEKIDNLLRFERHIKLSCYQRDYILSQTSDAERSARDAEKVAKKAKGKVGHIYSEFVGILAIFTAMSFAMMGSV
;
A
#
# COMPACT_ATOMS: atom_id res chain seq x y z
N MET A 1 22.41 4.91 3.13
CA MET A 1 21.55 4.76 1.95
C MET A 1 22.45 4.82 0.72
N SER A 2 22.40 3.88 -0.23
CA SER A 2 23.29 3.94 -1.40
C SER A 2 22.93 5.15 -2.27
N ASN A 3 23.92 5.78 -2.93
CA ASN A 3 23.68 6.93 -3.84
C ASN A 3 22.65 6.58 -4.92
N LYS A 4 22.66 5.32 -5.38
CA LYS A 4 21.70 4.75 -6.32
C LYS A 4 20.26 4.77 -5.79
N LYS A 5 20.02 4.24 -4.58
CA LYS A 5 18.68 4.25 -3.96
C LYS A 5 18.17 5.67 -3.73
N LYS A 6 19.07 6.59 -3.35
CA LYS A 6 18.73 8.01 -3.19
C LYS A 6 18.24 8.63 -4.50
N PHE A 7 19.00 8.46 -5.59
CA PHE A 7 18.60 8.97 -6.89
C PHE A 7 17.25 8.40 -7.35
N ILE A 8 17.05 7.09 -7.24
CA ILE A 8 15.77 6.44 -7.61
C ILE A 8 14.60 7.02 -6.79
N LYS A 9 14.83 7.23 -5.48
CA LYS A 9 13.83 7.85 -4.61
C LYS A 9 13.50 9.27 -5.06
N ASP A 10 14.50 10.08 -5.37
CA ASP A 10 14.31 11.46 -5.80
C ASP A 10 13.52 11.51 -7.13
N VAL A 11 13.81 10.62 -8.08
CA VAL A 11 13.04 10.49 -9.33
C VAL A 11 11.60 10.08 -9.05
N ILE A 12 11.36 9.04 -8.24
CA ILE A 12 10.00 8.61 -7.90
C ILE A 12 9.23 9.74 -7.21
N GLN A 13 9.89 10.50 -6.32
CA GLN A 13 9.26 11.63 -5.64
C GLN A 13 8.82 12.75 -6.59
N GLN A 14 9.55 13.00 -7.68
CA GLN A 14 9.10 13.94 -8.72
C GLN A 14 7.77 13.51 -9.36
N PHE A 15 7.52 12.20 -9.46
CA PHE A 15 6.23 11.65 -9.90
C PHE A 15 5.16 11.56 -8.81
N THR A 16 5.45 11.96 -7.57
CA THR A 16 4.44 12.06 -6.49
C THR A 16 3.78 13.43 -6.38
N VAL A 17 4.09 14.33 -7.31
CA VAL A 17 3.46 15.65 -7.46
C VAL A 17 2.67 15.64 -8.78
N LYS A 18 1.61 16.46 -8.87
CA LYS A 18 0.85 16.60 -10.12
C LYS A 18 1.77 17.17 -11.20
N ILE A 19 2.01 16.38 -12.25
CA ILE A 19 2.75 16.83 -13.42
C ILE A 19 1.78 17.57 -14.34
N ASN A 20 2.07 18.85 -14.60
CA ASN A 20 1.41 19.63 -15.64
C ASN A 20 2.19 19.45 -16.94
N GLN A 21 1.50 19.18 -18.03
CA GLN A 21 2.13 18.99 -19.35
C GLN A 21 2.60 20.32 -19.96
N ASP A 22 1.96 21.43 -19.58
CA ASP A 22 2.26 22.78 -20.07
C ASP A 22 3.44 23.45 -19.36
N GLU A 23 3.94 22.88 -18.26
CA GLU A 23 5.07 23.42 -17.51
C GLU A 23 6.39 22.74 -17.91
N ALA A 24 7.47 23.52 -17.89
CA ALA A 24 8.81 23.03 -18.19
C ALA A 24 9.28 22.03 -17.11
N ASN A 25 9.08 20.74 -17.38
CA ASN A 25 9.53 19.62 -16.54
C ASN A 25 11.03 19.33 -16.71
N ASP A 26 11.87 20.33 -16.98
CA ASP A 26 13.26 20.15 -17.42
C ASP A 26 14.08 19.31 -16.42
N GLN A 27 13.90 19.52 -15.12
CA GLN A 27 14.61 18.73 -14.10
C GLN A 27 14.22 17.25 -14.11
N LEU A 28 12.94 16.96 -14.34
CA LEU A 28 12.43 15.59 -14.46
C LEU A 28 12.95 14.95 -15.75
N ILE A 29 12.92 15.68 -16.86
CA ILE A 29 13.46 15.22 -18.16
C ILE A 29 14.95 14.88 -18.01
N HIS A 30 15.76 15.77 -17.40
CA HIS A 30 17.18 15.49 -17.15
C HIS A 30 17.39 14.23 -16.30
N SER A 31 16.55 14.04 -15.27
CA SER A 31 16.62 12.86 -14.41
C SER A 31 16.25 11.57 -15.18
N LEU A 32 15.26 11.62 -16.08
CA LEU A 32 14.88 10.51 -16.95
C LEU A 32 15.95 10.20 -17.99
N ILE A 33 16.62 11.21 -18.55
CA ILE A 33 17.74 11.00 -19.48
C ILE A 33 18.85 10.21 -18.77
N PHE A 34 19.27 10.67 -17.60
CA PHE A 34 20.27 9.98 -16.78
C PHE A 34 19.83 8.56 -16.43
N LEU A 35 18.57 8.38 -16.02
CA LEU A 35 18.04 7.07 -15.66
C LEU A 35 18.07 6.09 -16.85
N GLY A 36 17.66 6.54 -18.04
CA GLY A 36 17.63 5.71 -19.25
C GLY A 36 19.03 5.29 -19.73
N GLU A 37 20.05 6.11 -19.50
CA GLU A 37 21.45 5.77 -19.79
C GLU A 37 22.04 4.73 -18.83
N HIS A 38 21.45 4.56 -17.65
CA HIS A 38 21.96 3.70 -16.60
C HIS A 38 21.05 2.51 -16.32
N GLU A 39 21.16 1.44 -17.13
CA GLU A 39 20.35 0.22 -17.00
C GLU A 39 20.32 -0.35 -15.57
N SER A 40 21.45 -0.29 -14.85
CA SER A 40 21.52 -0.81 -13.48
C SER A 40 20.52 -0.16 -12.53
N TYR A 41 20.17 1.12 -12.75
CA TYR A 41 19.17 1.85 -11.97
C TYR A 41 17.77 1.36 -12.31
N CYS A 42 17.46 1.20 -13.60
CA CYS A 42 16.19 0.66 -14.06
C CYS A 42 15.94 -0.79 -13.63
N ARG A 43 16.99 -1.59 -13.41
CA ARG A 43 16.90 -2.97 -12.91
C ARG A 43 16.78 -3.09 -11.37
N SER A 44 16.76 -1.97 -10.65
CA SER A 44 16.73 -1.93 -9.17
C SER A 44 15.34 -2.20 -8.61
N TYR A 45 14.74 -3.31 -9.01
CA TYR A 45 13.40 -3.66 -8.59
C TYR A 45 13.22 -3.66 -7.05
N PRO A 46 14.14 -4.23 -6.24
CA PRO A 46 14.02 -4.19 -4.79
C PRO A 46 13.99 -2.78 -4.22
N GLU A 47 14.80 -1.86 -4.74
CA GLU A 47 14.82 -0.47 -4.29
C GLU A 47 13.55 0.28 -4.71
N ILE A 48 13.08 0.05 -5.95
CA ILE A 48 11.87 0.68 -6.49
C ILE A 48 10.64 0.25 -5.69
N SER A 49 10.47 -1.06 -5.46
CA SER A 49 9.33 -1.60 -4.73
C SER A 49 9.34 -1.14 -3.27
N ASP A 50 10.50 -1.16 -2.61
CA ASP A 50 10.67 -0.67 -1.24
C ASP A 50 10.27 0.80 -1.12
N ILE A 51 10.68 1.66 -2.06
CA ILE A 51 10.27 3.07 -2.07
C ILE A 51 8.75 3.19 -2.22
N ILE A 52 8.15 2.47 -3.17
CA ILE A 52 6.72 2.55 -3.46
C ILE A 52 5.87 2.04 -2.30
N TYR A 53 6.28 0.97 -1.63
CA TYR A 53 5.54 0.40 -0.48
C TYR A 53 5.50 1.37 0.71
N HIS A 54 6.54 2.17 0.89
CA HIS A 54 6.66 3.13 1.99
C HIS A 54 6.20 4.55 1.64
N LEU A 55 5.68 4.80 0.43
CA LEU A 55 5.09 6.10 0.09
C LEU A 55 3.85 6.38 0.95
N GLU A 56 3.66 7.62 1.37
CA GLU A 56 2.40 8.07 1.98
C GLU A 56 1.22 7.87 1.03
N LYS A 57 0.01 7.69 1.59
CA LYS A 57 -1.21 7.36 0.83
C LYS A 57 -1.49 8.39 -0.29
N ASP A 58 -1.36 9.67 0.02
CA ASP A 58 -1.64 10.76 -0.93
C ASP A 58 -0.62 10.79 -2.08
N LYS A 59 0.67 10.65 -1.74
CA LYS A 59 1.76 10.56 -2.72
C LYS A 59 1.63 9.33 -3.61
N PHE A 60 1.21 8.21 -3.04
CA PHE A 60 0.96 6.98 -3.78
C PHE A 60 -0.23 7.12 -4.74
N HIS A 61 -1.29 7.83 -4.33
CA HIS A 61 -2.42 8.13 -5.20
C HIS A 61 -1.99 8.99 -6.40
N ILE A 62 -1.25 10.08 -6.17
CA ILE A 62 -0.74 10.95 -7.24
C ILE A 62 0.22 10.19 -8.18
N LEU A 63 1.07 9.31 -7.63
CA LEU A 63 1.91 8.44 -8.44
C LEU A 63 1.06 7.57 -9.38
N LYS A 64 -0.01 6.97 -8.87
CA LYS A 64 -0.94 6.18 -9.70
C LYS A 64 -1.63 7.02 -10.78
N GLU A 65 -2.01 8.26 -10.48
CA GLU A 65 -2.55 9.20 -11.47
C GLU A 65 -1.57 9.43 -12.62
N ASN A 66 -0.32 9.79 -12.29
CA ASN A 66 0.70 10.12 -13.30
C ASN A 66 1.08 8.94 -14.21
N PHE A 67 0.87 7.70 -13.76
CA PHE A 67 1.15 6.48 -14.52
C PHE A 67 -0.11 5.83 -15.12
N ALA A 68 -1.27 6.50 -15.09
CA ALA A 68 -2.56 6.00 -15.57
C ALA A 68 -2.94 4.62 -14.99
N LEU A 69 -2.81 4.49 -13.66
CA LEU A 69 -3.15 3.28 -12.90
C LEU A 69 -4.50 3.38 -12.16
N LEU A 70 -5.26 4.43 -12.44
CA LEU A 70 -6.61 4.63 -11.94
C LEU A 70 -7.57 4.48 -13.12
N ASP A 71 -8.69 3.80 -12.91
CA ASP A 71 -9.65 3.46 -13.98
C ASP A 71 -10.22 4.70 -14.70
N GLU A 72 -10.23 5.85 -14.03
CA GLU A 72 -10.74 7.13 -14.54
C GLU A 72 -9.72 7.92 -15.37
N ILE A 73 -8.44 7.51 -15.37
CA ILE A 73 -7.35 8.25 -16.00
C ILE A 73 -6.78 7.44 -17.15
N THR A 74 -7.02 7.92 -18.37
CA THR A 74 -6.51 7.29 -19.60
C THR A 74 -5.14 7.82 -20.01
N GLU A 75 -4.75 8.99 -19.50
CA GLU A 75 -3.54 9.68 -19.93
C GLU A 75 -2.33 9.30 -19.07
N ASN A 76 -1.40 8.55 -19.66
CA ASN A 76 -0.14 8.20 -19.03
C ASN A 76 0.87 9.34 -19.21
N LYS A 77 1.03 10.18 -18.17
CA LYS A 77 1.94 11.33 -18.21
C LYS A 77 3.40 10.90 -18.33
N PHE A 78 3.78 9.73 -17.80
CA PHE A 78 5.10 9.18 -18.02
C PHE A 78 5.35 8.90 -19.51
N ALA A 79 4.38 8.27 -20.18
CA ALA A 79 4.48 7.99 -21.62
C ALA A 79 4.55 9.29 -22.44
N ALA A 80 3.77 10.33 -22.07
CA ALA A 80 3.83 11.64 -22.72
C ALA A 80 5.22 12.29 -22.58
N LEU A 81 5.88 12.15 -21.43
CA LEU A 81 7.25 12.65 -21.23
C LEU A 81 8.27 11.91 -22.11
N LEU A 82 8.08 10.61 -22.38
CA LEU A 82 8.98 9.86 -23.27
C LEU A 82 8.92 10.34 -24.73
N SER A 83 7.82 10.96 -25.15
CA SER A 83 7.68 11.57 -26.48
C SER A 83 8.44 12.90 -26.63
N ASN A 84 9.07 13.40 -25.56
CA ASN A 84 9.88 14.61 -25.61
C ASN A 84 11.10 14.44 -26.52
N GLU A 85 11.40 15.44 -27.36
CA GLU A 85 12.51 15.42 -28.32
C GLU A 85 13.88 15.15 -27.66
N LYS A 86 14.09 15.58 -26.40
CA LYS A 86 15.33 15.34 -25.65
C LYS A 86 15.50 13.87 -25.20
N ILE A 87 14.42 13.09 -25.22
CA ILE A 87 14.38 11.68 -24.80
C ILE A 87 14.27 10.74 -26.00
N ALA A 88 13.62 11.21 -27.07
CA ALA A 88 13.42 10.48 -28.32
C ALA A 88 14.75 9.91 -28.88
N PRO A 89 14.72 8.73 -29.54
CA PRO A 89 15.93 8.07 -29.96
C PRO A 89 16.49 8.77 -31.21
N GLU A 90 17.69 9.34 -31.12
CA GLU A 90 18.29 10.06 -32.25
C GLU A 90 18.69 9.13 -33.42
N ASN A 91 18.91 7.82 -33.21
CA ASN A 91 19.50 6.95 -34.22
C ASN A 91 19.11 5.45 -34.10
N GLY A 92 17.86 5.13 -33.77
CA GLY A 92 17.37 3.74 -33.79
C GLY A 92 17.92 2.79 -32.71
N LYS A 93 18.80 3.26 -31.82
CA LYS A 93 19.18 2.55 -30.58
C LYS A 93 18.18 2.90 -29.47
N GLY A 94 17.14 2.08 -29.36
CA GLY A 94 16.07 2.21 -28.37
C GLY A 94 16.43 1.83 -26.93
N GLU A 95 17.69 1.48 -26.63
CA GLU A 95 18.10 0.96 -25.30
C GLU A 95 17.74 1.90 -24.14
N LYS A 96 17.90 3.22 -24.33
CA LYS A 96 17.49 4.23 -23.34
C LYS A 96 15.99 4.17 -23.04
N ILE A 97 15.18 4.06 -24.09
CA ILE A 97 13.72 3.96 -23.98
C ILE A 97 13.35 2.61 -23.36
N ASP A 98 13.98 1.51 -23.77
CA ASP A 98 13.74 0.19 -23.18
C ASP A 98 14.05 0.15 -21.68
N ASN A 99 15.11 0.84 -21.26
CA ASN A 99 15.44 1.01 -19.85
C ASN A 99 14.36 1.81 -19.10
N LEU A 100 13.86 2.89 -19.69
CA LEU A 100 12.78 3.70 -19.10
C LEU A 100 11.44 2.95 -19.05
N LEU A 101 11.09 2.21 -20.09
CA LEU A 101 9.93 1.32 -20.11
C LEU A 101 10.07 0.19 -19.07
N ARG A 102 11.28 -0.31 -18.85
CA ARG A 102 11.54 -1.29 -17.77
C ARG A 102 11.31 -0.67 -16.40
N PHE A 103 11.80 0.55 -16.18
CA PHE A 103 11.55 1.29 -14.96
C PHE A 103 10.05 1.53 -14.73
N GLU A 104 9.32 1.96 -15.76
CA GLU A 104 7.86 2.11 -15.74
C GLU A 104 7.18 0.80 -15.32
N ARG A 105 7.54 -0.33 -15.95
CA ARG A 105 6.98 -1.65 -15.60
C ARG A 105 7.21 -1.98 -14.12
N HIS A 106 8.39 -1.72 -13.59
CA HIS A 106 8.68 -1.96 -12.17
C HIS A 106 7.85 -1.07 -11.24
N ILE A 107 7.62 0.20 -11.61
CA ILE A 107 6.71 1.07 -10.86
C ILE A 107 5.30 0.51 -10.88
N LYS A 108 4.75 0.21 -12.07
CA LYS A 108 3.37 -0.29 -12.23
C LYS A 108 3.14 -1.57 -11.45
N LEU A 109 4.05 -2.55 -11.58
CA LEU A 109 3.98 -3.81 -10.84
C LEU A 109 4.01 -3.59 -9.32
N SER A 110 4.87 -2.69 -8.85
CA SER A 110 4.95 -2.37 -7.41
C SER A 110 3.66 -1.72 -6.91
N CYS A 111 3.04 -0.85 -7.71
CA CYS A 111 1.74 -0.26 -7.38
C CYS A 111 0.64 -1.33 -7.27
N TYR A 112 0.53 -2.22 -8.26
CA TYR A 112 -0.45 -3.32 -8.21
C TYR A 112 -0.24 -4.26 -7.02
N GLN A 113 1.01 -4.59 -6.72
CA GLN A 113 1.34 -5.41 -5.55
C GLN A 113 0.98 -4.71 -4.25
N ARG A 114 1.26 -3.40 -4.13
CA ARG A 114 0.88 -2.63 -2.94
C ARG A 114 -0.64 -2.60 -2.77
N ASP A 115 -1.40 -2.34 -3.83
CA ASP A 115 -2.86 -2.34 -3.79
C ASP A 115 -3.40 -3.71 -3.37
N TYR A 116 -2.83 -4.80 -3.89
CA TYR A 116 -3.16 -6.16 -3.49
C TYR A 116 -2.85 -6.42 -2.01
N ILE A 117 -1.67 -6.05 -1.53
CA ILE A 117 -1.31 -6.21 -0.11
C ILE A 117 -2.26 -5.43 0.79
N LEU A 118 -2.63 -4.20 0.40
CA LEU A 118 -3.56 -3.37 1.16
C LEU A 118 -4.97 -3.98 1.20
N SER A 119 -5.45 -4.56 0.10
CA SER A 119 -6.76 -5.23 0.09
C SER A 119 -6.78 -6.47 0.98
N GLN A 120 -5.75 -7.32 0.88
CA GLN A 120 -5.61 -8.50 1.74
C GLN A 120 -5.50 -8.12 3.23
N THR A 121 -4.77 -7.05 3.53
CA THR A 121 -4.64 -6.56 4.91
C THR A 121 -5.98 -6.05 5.44
N SER A 122 -6.74 -5.30 4.64
CA SER A 122 -8.08 -4.83 5.01
C SER A 122 -9.05 -5.99 5.28
N ASP A 123 -9.02 -7.03 4.47
CA ASP A 123 -9.85 -8.22 4.65
C ASP A 123 -9.47 -8.97 5.94
N ALA A 124 -8.17 -9.16 6.18
CA ALA A 124 -7.66 -9.76 7.41
C ALA A 124 -8.07 -8.96 8.65
N GLU A 125 -7.98 -7.62 8.60
CA GLU A 125 -8.44 -6.75 9.68
C GLU A 125 -9.94 -6.84 9.93
N ARG A 126 -10.75 -7.03 8.88
CA ARG A 126 -12.19 -7.23 9.02
C ARG A 126 -12.48 -8.57 9.71
N SER A 127 -11.86 -9.64 9.25
CA SER A 127 -12.00 -10.97 9.87
C SER A 127 -11.55 -10.97 11.33
N ALA A 128 -10.45 -10.29 11.65
CA ALA A 128 -9.96 -10.15 13.03
C ALA A 128 -10.97 -9.39 13.91
N ARG A 129 -11.55 -8.30 13.41
CA ARG A 129 -12.59 -7.53 14.12
C ARG A 129 -13.84 -8.36 14.39
N ASP A 130 -14.27 -9.18 13.44
CA ASP A 130 -15.45 -10.02 13.62
C ASP A 130 -15.18 -11.18 14.58
N ALA A 131 -13.99 -11.79 14.52
CA ALA A 131 -13.55 -12.77 15.51
C ALA A 131 -13.50 -12.17 16.93
N GLU A 132 -12.99 -10.94 17.08
CA GLU A 132 -12.95 -10.23 18.36
C GLU A 132 -14.36 -9.99 18.92
N LYS A 133 -15.32 -9.59 18.07
CA LYS A 133 -16.73 -9.42 18.48
C LYS A 133 -17.34 -10.73 18.95
N VAL A 134 -17.11 -11.83 18.24
CA VAL A 134 -17.60 -13.17 18.62
C VAL A 134 -16.99 -13.60 19.95
N ALA A 135 -15.69 -13.41 20.12
CA ALA A 135 -14.98 -13.73 21.36
C ALA A 135 -15.53 -12.91 22.55
N LYS A 136 -15.78 -11.61 22.37
CA LYS A 136 -16.39 -10.75 23.41
C LYS A 136 -17.80 -11.23 23.79
N LYS A 137 -18.63 -11.60 22.81
CA LYS A 137 -19.97 -12.16 23.06
C LYS A 137 -19.90 -13.47 23.83
N ALA A 138 -19.00 -14.38 23.45
CA ALA A 138 -18.80 -15.65 24.14
C ALA A 138 -18.35 -15.44 25.59
N LYS A 139 -17.38 -14.53 25.82
CA LYS A 139 -16.91 -14.14 27.17
C LYS A 139 -18.06 -13.59 28.02
N GLY A 140 -18.90 -12.74 27.45
CA GLY A 140 -20.09 -12.21 28.13
C GLY A 140 -21.09 -13.31 28.52
N LYS A 141 -21.36 -14.24 27.60
CA LYS A 141 -22.26 -15.38 27.86
C LYS A 141 -21.74 -16.28 28.98
N VAL A 142 -20.45 -16.61 28.98
CA VAL A 142 -19.81 -17.39 30.05
C VAL A 142 -19.92 -16.65 31.38
N GLY A 143 -19.67 -15.34 31.42
CA GLY A 143 -19.84 -14.53 32.62
C GLY A 143 -21.27 -14.56 33.17
N HIS A 144 -22.28 -14.48 32.29
CA HIS A 144 -23.69 -14.59 32.68
C HIS A 144 -24.00 -15.95 33.30
N ILE A 145 -23.55 -17.04 32.66
CA ILE A 145 -23.73 -18.42 33.15
C ILE A 145 -23.13 -18.57 34.56
N TYR A 146 -21.90 -18.08 34.78
CA TYR A 146 -21.30 -18.10 36.12
C TYR A 146 -22.12 -17.33 37.15
N SER A 147 -22.64 -16.15 36.80
CA SER A 147 -23.50 -15.36 37.69
C SER A 147 -24.79 -16.10 38.05
N GLU A 148 -25.42 -16.78 37.10
CA GLU A 148 -26.61 -17.60 37.35
C GLU A 148 -26.32 -18.78 38.27
N PHE A 149 -25.19 -19.47 38.07
CA PHE A 149 -24.78 -20.56 38.97
C PHE A 149 -24.57 -20.10 40.41
N VAL A 150 -23.94 -18.95 40.61
CA VAL A 150 -23.76 -18.35 41.95
C VAL A 150 -25.13 -18.02 42.57
N GLY A 151 -26.06 -17.49 41.78
CA GLY A 151 -27.43 -17.22 42.22
C GLY A 151 -28.17 -18.48 42.67
N ILE A 152 -28.12 -19.55 41.88
CA ILE A 152 -28.74 -20.84 42.20
C ILE A 152 -28.12 -21.43 43.48
N LEU A 153 -26.79 -21.39 43.61
CA LEU A 153 -26.09 -21.88 44.79
C LEU A 153 -26.54 -21.12 46.06
N ALA A 154 -26.64 -19.79 45.99
CA ALA A 154 -27.10 -18.97 47.11
C ALA A 154 -28.53 -19.34 47.54
N ILE A 155 -29.44 -19.55 46.58
CA ILE A 155 -30.81 -20.01 46.86
C ILE A 155 -30.79 -21.38 47.56
N PHE A 156 -29.99 -22.32 47.07
CA PHE A 156 -29.87 -23.67 47.64
C PHE A 156 -29.29 -23.64 49.06
N THR A 157 -28.29 -22.80 49.30
CA THR A 157 -27.70 -22.57 50.61
C THR A 157 -28.72 -21.97 51.58
N ALA A 158 -29.48 -20.96 51.17
CA ALA A 158 -30.52 -20.35 51.99
C ALA A 158 -31.62 -21.36 52.37
N MET A 159 -32.09 -22.18 51.42
CA MET A 159 -33.05 -23.24 51.70
C MET A 159 -32.49 -24.28 52.68
N SER A 160 -31.22 -24.65 52.52
CA SER A 160 -30.56 -25.63 53.40
C SER A 160 -30.46 -25.12 54.85
N PHE A 161 -30.09 -23.85 55.04
CA PHE A 161 -30.07 -23.22 56.37
C PHE A 161 -31.47 -23.09 56.97
N ALA A 162 -32.48 -22.72 56.17
CA ALA A 162 -33.86 -22.66 56.63
C ALA A 162 -34.38 -24.02 57.11
N MET A 163 -34.05 -25.11 56.40
CA MET A 163 -34.44 -26.46 56.82
C MET A 163 -33.68 -26.95 58.06
N MET A 164 -32.38 -26.64 58.19
CA MET A 164 -31.59 -27.02 59.38
C MET A 164 -31.93 -26.21 60.63
N GLY A 165 -32.35 -24.94 60.48
CA GLY A 165 -32.77 -24.08 61.59
C GLY A 165 -34.25 -24.26 62.00
N SER A 166 -35.00 -25.11 61.30
CA SER A 166 -36.41 -25.44 61.59
C SER A 166 -36.56 -26.66 62.53
N VAL A 167 -35.48 -27.08 63.19
CA VAL A 167 -35.44 -28.17 64.19
C VAL A 167 -35.11 -27.62 65.57
#